data_AF-A0A1R0LRZ6-F1
#
_entry.id   AF-A0A1R0LRZ6-F1
#
_cell.length_a   1.000
_cell.length_b   1.000
_cell.length_c   1.000
_cell.angle_alpha   90.00
_cell.angle_beta   90.00
_cell.angle_gamma   90.00
#
_symmetry.space_group_name_H-M   'P 1'
#
loop_
_entity.id
_entity.type
_entity.pdbx_description
1 polymer ?
#
loop_
_entity_poly.entity_id
_entity_poly.type
_entity_poly.pdbx_seq_one_letter_code
_entity_poly.pdbx_strand_id
1 'polypeptide(L)'
;MGEQEAATAAGAITEAEALRRLHGARAHSAHDRAVAACRYAGVGQDQAEVVPRDPVGRAANALRLSAKSLAALTAAAPDPAADARCARNAAATAALAAQVAAARDGDTTPSATTSVTASPTASAVACTTALRAALAASQAAAAAAGGSARGQDAALNACAEEAERHAVATARAAGWFEAITTN
;
A
#
# COMPACT_ATOMS: atom_id res chain seq x y z
N MET A 1 -23.45 6.39 -39.60
CA MET A 1 -22.07 6.04 -39.16
C MET A 1 -21.68 6.72 -37.84
N GLY A 2 -22.23 7.89 -37.46
CA GLY A 2 -21.87 8.58 -36.20
C GLY A 2 -22.49 8.04 -34.90
N GLU A 3 -23.62 7.31 -34.94
CA GLU A 3 -24.27 6.79 -33.72
C GLU A 3 -23.51 5.60 -33.10
N GLN A 4 -22.84 4.80 -33.93
CA GLN A 4 -22.10 3.63 -33.48
C GLN A 4 -20.76 4.02 -32.84
N GLU A 5 -20.11 5.08 -33.36
CA GLU A 5 -18.89 5.66 -32.81
C GLU A 5 -19.15 6.35 -31.45
N ALA A 6 -20.29 7.03 -31.31
CA ALA A 6 -20.71 7.63 -30.03
C ALA A 6 -21.01 6.57 -28.95
N ALA A 7 -21.65 5.45 -29.32
CA ALA A 7 -21.93 4.35 -28.40
C ALA A 7 -20.63 3.64 -27.92
N THR A 8 -19.66 3.45 -28.82
CA THR A 8 -18.35 2.87 -28.45
C THR A 8 -17.55 3.81 -27.54
N ALA A 9 -17.58 5.12 -27.79
CA ALA A 9 -16.92 6.11 -26.94
C ALA A 9 -17.54 6.18 -25.54
N ALA A 10 -18.87 6.14 -25.43
CA ALA A 10 -19.57 6.10 -24.15
C ALA A 10 -19.24 4.84 -23.34
N GLY A 11 -19.17 3.67 -24.01
CA GLY A 11 -18.75 2.41 -23.40
C GLY A 11 -17.33 2.48 -22.81
N ALA A 12 -16.37 3.02 -23.57
CA ALA A 12 -14.98 3.18 -23.14
C ALA A 12 -14.83 4.13 -21.95
N ILE A 13 -15.61 5.22 -21.89
CA ILE A 13 -15.63 6.15 -20.75
C ILE A 13 -16.11 5.43 -19.49
N THR A 14 -17.19 4.65 -19.60
CA THR A 14 -17.78 3.93 -18.47
C THR A 14 -16.83 2.87 -17.90
N GLU A 15 -16.08 2.20 -18.77
CA GLU A 15 -15.04 1.23 -18.38
C GLU A 15 -13.84 1.92 -17.70
N ALA A 16 -13.36 3.03 -18.26
CA ALA A 16 -12.27 3.81 -17.68
C ALA A 16 -12.62 4.34 -16.27
N GLU A 17 -13.87 4.75 -16.06
CA GLU A 17 -14.37 5.14 -14.74
C GLU A 17 -14.46 3.98 -13.76
N ALA A 18 -14.87 2.78 -14.23
CA ALA A 18 -14.90 1.59 -13.40
C ALA A 18 -13.49 1.19 -12.94
N LEU A 19 -12.53 1.21 -13.87
CA LEU A 19 -11.11 0.97 -13.56
C LEU A 19 -10.55 2.04 -12.62
N ARG A 20 -10.91 3.31 -12.82
CA ARG A 20 -10.56 4.39 -11.89
C ARG A 20 -11.06 4.12 -10.48
N ARG A 21 -12.33 3.74 -10.31
CA ARG A 21 -12.90 3.42 -8.99
C ARG A 21 -12.15 2.27 -8.33
N LEU A 22 -11.85 1.21 -9.09
CA LEU A 22 -11.11 0.05 -8.60
C LEU A 22 -9.69 0.45 -8.13
N HIS A 23 -8.90 1.06 -9.01
CA HIS A 23 -7.54 1.47 -8.68
C HIS A 23 -7.48 2.53 -7.59
N GLY A 24 -8.43 3.47 -7.61
CA GLY A 24 -8.58 4.49 -6.57
C GLY A 24 -8.85 3.85 -5.21
N ALA A 25 -9.80 2.91 -5.11
CA ALA A 25 -10.08 2.20 -3.86
C ALA A 25 -8.85 1.46 -3.33
N ARG A 26 -8.15 0.71 -4.19
CA ARG A 26 -6.92 0.02 -3.82
C ARG A 26 -5.82 0.98 -3.37
N ALA A 27 -5.66 2.12 -4.05
CA ALA A 27 -4.67 3.12 -3.70
C ALA A 27 -4.93 3.75 -2.32
N HIS A 28 -6.20 4.05 -2.00
CA HIS A 28 -6.60 4.54 -0.67
C HIS A 28 -6.39 3.47 0.40
N SER A 29 -6.82 2.22 0.17
CA SER A 29 -6.57 1.11 1.10
C SER A 29 -5.09 0.94 1.43
N ALA A 30 -4.23 0.92 0.40
CA ALA A 30 -2.79 0.80 0.58
C ALA A 30 -2.21 2.02 1.33
N HIS A 31 -2.70 3.22 1.06
CA HIS A 31 -2.30 4.42 1.78
C HIS A 31 -2.68 4.37 3.26
N ASP A 32 -3.91 4.00 3.59
CA ASP A 32 -4.38 3.86 4.97
C ASP A 32 -3.56 2.82 5.74
N ARG A 33 -3.23 1.70 5.08
CA ARG A 33 -2.34 0.68 5.64
C ARG A 33 -0.92 1.20 5.85
N ALA A 34 -0.40 2.05 4.97
CA ALA A 34 0.88 2.71 5.16
C ALA A 34 0.85 3.68 6.36
N VAL A 35 -0.23 4.46 6.52
CA VAL A 35 -0.45 5.34 7.68
C VAL A 35 -0.45 4.52 8.97
N ALA A 36 -1.20 3.41 9.00
CA ALA A 36 -1.29 2.52 10.16
C ALA A 36 0.09 1.95 10.55
N ALA A 37 0.85 1.42 9.58
CA ALA A 37 2.19 0.90 9.81
C ALA A 37 3.16 1.98 10.31
N CYS A 38 3.15 3.17 9.72
CA CYS A 38 3.96 4.29 10.20
C CYS A 38 3.59 4.71 11.63
N ARG A 39 2.30 4.81 11.95
CA ARG A 39 1.84 5.13 13.32
C ARG A 39 2.29 4.09 14.33
N TYR A 40 2.11 2.80 14.01
CA TYR A 40 2.60 1.70 14.83
C TYR A 40 4.11 1.80 15.08
N ALA A 41 4.88 2.16 14.06
CA ALA A 41 6.31 2.37 14.16
C ALA A 41 6.73 3.63 14.95
N GLY A 42 5.80 4.57 15.22
CA GLY A 42 6.11 5.87 15.81
C GLY A 42 6.63 6.90 14.80
N VAL A 43 6.36 6.70 13.51
CA VAL A 43 6.78 7.58 12.42
C VAL A 43 5.71 8.63 12.14
N GLY A 44 6.03 9.88 12.43
CA GLY A 44 5.22 11.06 12.14
C GLY A 44 5.50 11.65 10.76
N GLN A 45 4.58 12.50 10.27
CA GLN A 45 4.75 13.19 8.98
C GLN A 45 5.85 14.28 9.02
N ASP A 46 6.14 14.80 10.20
CA ASP A 46 7.21 15.76 10.50
C ASP A 46 8.61 15.18 10.29
N GLN A 47 8.74 13.85 10.28
CA GLN A 47 9.99 13.13 9.96
C GLN A 47 10.24 13.01 8.44
N ALA A 48 9.34 13.54 7.59
CA ALA A 48 9.51 13.52 6.15
C ALA A 48 10.54 14.54 5.68
N GLU A 49 11.75 14.07 5.36
CA GLU A 49 12.81 14.90 4.78
C GLU A 49 12.75 14.96 3.24
N VAL A 50 13.27 16.05 2.66
CA VAL A 50 13.39 16.20 1.20
C VAL A 50 14.34 15.16 0.60
N VAL A 51 15.44 14.87 1.30
CA VAL A 51 16.42 13.84 0.92
C VAL A 51 16.59 12.88 2.11
N PRO A 52 15.73 11.85 2.22
CA PRO A 52 15.80 10.92 3.33
C PRO A 52 17.12 10.16 3.38
N ARG A 53 17.74 10.12 4.55
CA ARG A 53 19.03 9.42 4.76
C ARG A 53 18.87 8.07 5.46
N ASP A 54 17.73 7.84 6.07
CA ASP A 54 17.40 6.62 6.82
C ASP A 54 16.04 6.03 6.37
N PRO A 55 15.71 4.79 6.80
CA PRO A 55 14.46 4.13 6.45
C PRO A 55 13.19 4.84 6.96
N VAL A 56 13.25 5.50 8.12
CA VAL A 56 12.11 6.19 8.74
C VAL A 56 11.76 7.44 7.94
N GLY A 57 12.73 8.31 7.66
CA GLY A 57 12.54 9.49 6.83
C GLY A 57 12.07 9.12 5.42
N ARG A 58 12.54 7.97 4.89
CA ARG A 58 12.11 7.46 3.58
C ARG A 58 10.64 7.05 3.60
N ALA A 59 10.19 6.33 4.63
CA ALA A 59 8.80 5.94 4.78
C ALA A 59 7.89 7.18 4.96
N ALA A 60 8.29 8.14 5.79
CA ALA A 60 7.55 9.39 5.99
C ALA A 60 7.43 10.21 4.69
N ASN A 61 8.53 10.36 3.94
CA ASN A 61 8.52 11.06 2.66
C ASN A 61 7.68 10.35 1.59
N ALA A 62 7.76 9.02 1.51
CA ALA A 62 6.93 8.21 0.62
C ALA A 62 5.44 8.36 0.95
N LEU A 63 5.08 8.37 2.23
CA LEU A 63 3.70 8.59 2.70
C LEU A 63 3.18 9.96 2.26
N ARG A 64 3.99 11.01 2.45
CA ARG A 64 3.65 12.38 2.01
C ARG A 64 3.46 12.47 0.50
N LEU A 65 4.31 11.82 -0.29
CA LEU A 65 4.18 11.80 -1.76
C LEU A 65 2.95 11.00 -2.21
N SER A 66 2.69 9.87 -1.56
CA SER A 66 1.50 9.03 -1.80
C SER A 66 0.20 9.83 -1.58
N ALA A 67 0.09 10.57 -0.46
CA ALA A 67 -1.06 11.44 -0.19
C ALA A 67 -1.27 12.50 -1.30
N LYS A 68 -0.18 13.13 -1.76
CA LYS A 68 -0.24 14.11 -2.87
C LYS A 68 -0.68 13.46 -4.18
N SER A 69 -0.20 12.25 -4.47
CA SER A 69 -0.58 11.52 -5.67
C SER A 69 -2.07 11.17 -5.67
N LEU A 70 -2.62 10.75 -4.53
CA LEU A 70 -4.06 10.48 -4.38
C LEU A 70 -4.91 11.74 -4.57
N ALA A 71 -4.50 12.86 -3.99
CA ALA A 71 -5.18 14.14 -4.19
C ALA A 71 -5.12 14.61 -5.66
N ALA A 72 -4.04 14.32 -6.39
CA ALA A 72 -3.95 14.64 -7.81
C ALA A 72 -4.86 13.76 -8.68
N LEU A 73 -5.08 12.49 -8.30
CA LEU A 73 -5.99 11.59 -9.03
C LEU A 73 -7.42 12.13 -9.09
N THR A 74 -7.94 12.65 -7.97
CA THR A 74 -9.33 13.13 -7.89
C THR A 74 -9.60 14.35 -8.77
N ALA A 75 -8.56 15.11 -9.13
CA ALA A 75 -8.65 16.27 -10.01
C ALA A 75 -8.43 15.95 -11.51
N ALA A 76 -7.93 14.76 -11.84
CA ALA A 76 -7.59 14.38 -13.21
C ALA A 76 -8.75 13.66 -13.93
N ALA A 77 -8.69 13.59 -15.26
CA ALA A 77 -9.55 12.72 -16.04
C ALA A 77 -9.17 11.23 -15.84
N PRO A 78 -10.10 10.27 -16.01
CA PRO A 78 -9.80 8.84 -15.92
C PRO A 78 -8.72 8.38 -16.91
N ASP A 79 -7.67 7.76 -16.38
CA ASP A 79 -6.60 7.10 -17.13
C ASP A 79 -6.23 5.82 -16.37
N PRO A 80 -6.69 4.64 -16.83
CA PRO A 80 -6.44 3.37 -16.14
C PRO A 80 -4.95 3.10 -15.89
N ALA A 81 -4.06 3.52 -16.80
CA ALA A 81 -2.64 3.29 -16.64
C ALA A 81 -2.04 4.21 -15.58
N ALA A 82 -2.46 5.48 -15.51
CA ALA A 82 -2.05 6.40 -14.46
C ALA A 82 -2.62 5.99 -13.09
N ASP A 83 -3.89 5.62 -13.05
CA ASP A 83 -4.60 5.19 -11.84
C ASP A 83 -3.95 3.91 -11.27
N ALA A 84 -3.63 2.93 -12.12
CA ALA A 84 -2.92 1.72 -11.71
C ALA A 84 -1.49 2.01 -11.19
N ARG A 85 -0.76 2.94 -11.82
CA ARG A 85 0.58 3.38 -11.34
C ARG A 85 0.49 4.05 -9.97
N CYS A 86 -0.55 4.87 -9.74
CA CYS A 86 -0.78 5.48 -8.44
C CYS A 86 -1.05 4.41 -7.37
N ALA A 87 -1.91 3.43 -7.66
CA ALA A 87 -2.16 2.30 -6.76
C ALA A 87 -0.88 1.50 -6.45
N ARG A 88 -0.04 1.24 -7.46
CA ARG A 88 1.27 0.59 -7.25
C ARG A 88 2.17 1.40 -6.33
N ASN A 89 2.27 2.71 -6.54
CA ASN A 89 3.12 3.58 -5.72
C ASN A 89 2.63 3.66 -4.26
N ALA A 90 1.31 3.66 -4.05
CA ALA A 90 0.72 3.57 -2.70
C ALA A 90 1.05 2.21 -2.05
N ALA A 91 0.92 1.09 -2.78
CA ALA A 91 1.28 -0.23 -2.27
C ALA A 91 2.78 -0.36 -1.93
N ALA A 92 3.67 0.20 -2.76
CA ALA A 92 5.10 0.27 -2.48
C ALA A 92 5.40 1.12 -1.23
N THR A 93 4.68 2.21 -1.04
CA THR A 93 4.75 3.03 0.18
C THR A 93 4.34 2.24 1.41
N ALA A 94 3.25 1.46 1.32
CA ALA A 94 2.81 0.58 2.39
C ALA A 94 3.85 -0.50 2.73
N ALA A 95 4.53 -1.06 1.73
CA ALA A 95 5.61 -2.02 1.94
C ALA A 95 6.85 -1.39 2.61
N LEU A 96 7.18 -0.12 2.32
CA LEU A 96 8.24 0.61 3.02
C LEU A 96 7.85 0.87 4.48
N ALA A 97 6.63 1.32 4.74
CA ALA A 97 6.13 1.53 6.10
C ALA A 97 6.11 0.21 6.90
N ALA A 98 5.70 -0.89 6.28
CA ALA A 98 5.71 -2.22 6.88
C ALA A 98 7.11 -2.70 7.27
N GLN A 99 8.15 -2.35 6.49
CA GLN A 99 9.54 -2.68 6.83
C GLN A 99 9.97 -1.96 8.11
N VAL A 100 9.62 -0.68 8.24
CA VAL A 100 9.92 0.11 9.44
C VAL A 100 9.15 -0.42 10.66
N ALA A 101 7.87 -0.77 10.49
CA ALA A 101 7.05 -1.37 11.54
C ALA A 101 7.61 -2.72 12.02
N ALA A 102 8.02 -3.61 11.10
CA ALA A 102 8.61 -4.89 11.45
C ALA A 102 9.99 -4.75 12.13
N ALA A 103 10.78 -3.74 11.76
CA ALA A 103 12.08 -3.48 12.38
C ALA A 103 11.93 -3.06 13.86
N ARG A 104 10.90 -2.27 14.20
CA ARG A 104 10.60 -1.88 15.58
C ARG A 104 10.44 -3.07 16.52
N ASP A 105 9.71 -4.10 16.09
CA ASP A 105 9.48 -5.31 16.89
C ASP A 105 10.74 -6.20 16.97
N GLY A 106 11.59 -6.18 15.94
CA GLY A 106 12.89 -6.85 15.94
C GLY A 106 13.85 -6.26 16.99
N ASP A 107 13.88 -4.94 17.12
CA ASP A 107 14.74 -4.21 18.06
C ASP A 107 14.25 -4.26 19.52
N THR A 108 12.97 -4.56 19.76
CA THR A 108 12.44 -4.78 21.12
C THR A 108 12.88 -6.12 21.75
N THR A 109 13.66 -6.94 21.05
CA THR A 109 14.30 -8.12 21.65
C THR A 109 15.49 -7.65 22.52
N PRO A 110 15.45 -7.78 23.85
CA PRO A 110 16.52 -7.25 24.70
C PRO A 110 17.86 -7.89 24.33
N SER A 111 18.82 -7.04 23.99
CA SER A 111 20.21 -7.44 23.80
C SER A 111 20.85 -7.86 25.13
N ALA A 112 21.65 -8.92 25.03
CA ALA A 112 22.57 -9.51 26.00
C ALA A 112 22.00 -10.51 27.03
N THR A 113 22.39 -11.78 26.79
CA THR A 113 22.65 -12.85 27.79
C THR A 113 21.60 -13.93 28.04
N THR A 114 20.71 -14.28 27.10
CA THR A 114 19.95 -15.54 27.27
C THR A 114 19.57 -16.22 25.96
N SER A 115 20.13 -17.42 25.79
CA SER A 115 19.66 -18.57 25.02
C SER A 115 19.28 -18.40 23.55
N VAL A 116 19.99 -19.18 22.72
CA VAL A 116 19.76 -19.46 21.28
C VAL A 116 18.43 -20.22 21.02
N THR A 117 17.45 -20.10 21.92
CA THR A 117 16.15 -20.81 21.86
C THR A 117 14.95 -19.92 22.17
N ALA A 118 15.10 -18.58 22.12
CA ALA A 118 13.95 -17.68 22.24
C ALA A 118 13.07 -17.78 20.98
N SER A 119 11.94 -18.47 21.12
CA SER A 119 10.90 -18.52 20.09
C SER A 119 10.39 -17.09 19.82
N PRO A 120 10.19 -16.67 18.56
CA PRO A 120 9.72 -15.33 18.26
C PRO A 120 8.37 -15.08 18.94
N THR A 121 8.18 -13.87 19.49
CA THR A 121 6.91 -13.49 20.10
C THR A 121 5.78 -13.52 19.06
N ALA A 122 4.54 -13.78 19.50
CA ALA A 122 3.39 -13.76 18.61
C ALA A 122 3.26 -12.43 17.83
N SER A 123 3.64 -11.31 18.45
CA SER A 123 3.71 -9.98 17.81
C SER A 123 4.72 -9.94 16.66
N ALA A 124 5.96 -10.40 16.89
CA ALA A 124 7.01 -10.39 15.87
C ALA A 124 6.63 -11.27 14.66
N VAL A 125 5.97 -12.42 14.90
CA VAL A 125 5.45 -13.28 13.83
C VAL A 125 4.33 -12.59 13.05
N ALA A 126 3.42 -11.90 13.74
CA ALA A 126 2.34 -11.16 13.10
C ALA A 126 2.88 -9.99 12.24
N CYS A 127 3.80 -9.19 12.76
CA CYS A 127 4.47 -8.11 12.03
C CYS A 127 5.25 -8.61 10.81
N THR A 128 5.97 -9.73 10.93
CA THR A 128 6.67 -10.35 9.79
C THR A 128 5.68 -10.84 8.73
N THR A 129 4.55 -11.42 9.14
CA THR A 129 3.50 -11.89 8.22
C THR A 129 2.85 -10.72 7.49
N ALA A 130 2.54 -9.63 8.20
CA ALA A 130 2.02 -8.41 7.62
C ALA A 130 3.00 -7.76 6.63
N LEU A 131 4.31 -7.78 6.92
CA LEU A 131 5.33 -7.33 5.99
C LEU A 131 5.35 -8.17 4.70
N ARG A 132 5.33 -9.50 4.80
CA ARG A 132 5.29 -10.38 3.61
C ARG A 132 4.04 -10.11 2.77
N ALA A 133 2.88 -9.96 3.40
CA ALA A 133 1.64 -9.65 2.70
C ALA A 133 1.69 -8.26 2.03
N ALA A 134 2.29 -7.26 2.68
CA ALA A 134 2.49 -5.94 2.10
C ALA A 134 3.39 -5.97 0.84
N LEU A 135 4.47 -6.75 0.87
CA LEU A 135 5.35 -6.96 -0.28
C LEU A 135 4.61 -7.67 -1.42
N ALA A 136 3.83 -8.70 -1.11
CA ALA A 136 3.01 -9.40 -2.10
C ALA A 136 1.99 -8.48 -2.77
N ALA A 137 1.28 -7.64 -1.99
CA ALA A 137 0.36 -6.63 -2.52
C ALA A 137 1.08 -5.62 -3.43
N SER A 138 2.28 -5.16 -3.04
CA SER A 138 3.09 -4.27 -3.87
C SER A 138 3.51 -4.92 -5.20
N GLN A 139 3.85 -6.21 -5.20
CA GLN A 139 4.24 -6.95 -6.40
C GLN A 139 3.03 -7.18 -7.33
N ALA A 140 1.88 -7.57 -6.77
CA ALA A 140 0.65 -7.75 -7.54
C ALA A 140 0.18 -6.43 -8.17
N ALA A 141 0.23 -5.32 -7.41
CA ALA A 141 -0.09 -4.00 -7.95
C ALA A 141 0.90 -3.55 -9.05
N ALA A 142 2.17 -3.94 -8.96
CA ALA A 142 3.15 -3.68 -10.01
C ALA A 142 2.87 -4.47 -11.28
N ALA A 143 2.45 -5.73 -11.15
CA ALA A 143 2.01 -6.54 -12.30
C ALA A 143 0.79 -5.92 -12.98
N ALA A 144 -0.24 -5.55 -12.20
CA ALA A 144 -1.45 -4.91 -12.71
C ALA A 144 -1.18 -3.57 -13.43
N ALA A 145 -0.22 -2.77 -12.93
CA ALA A 145 0.18 -1.50 -13.56
C ALA A 145 1.15 -1.66 -14.74
N GLY A 146 1.69 -2.86 -14.96
CA GLY A 146 2.71 -3.17 -15.97
C GLY A 146 2.13 -3.73 -17.27
N GLY A 147 3.02 -4.25 -18.12
CA GLY A 147 2.63 -4.94 -19.36
C GLY A 147 2.08 -4.04 -20.47
N SER A 148 1.41 -4.67 -21.44
CA SER A 148 0.74 -4.03 -22.58
C SER A 148 -0.67 -3.55 -22.25
N ALA A 149 -1.37 -4.21 -21.32
CA ALA A 149 -2.72 -3.86 -20.85
C ALA A 149 -2.68 -3.12 -19.50
N ARG A 150 -1.82 -2.11 -19.37
CA ARG A 150 -1.52 -1.39 -18.11
C ARG A 150 -2.78 -0.91 -17.39
N GLY A 151 -3.15 -1.57 -16.29
CA GLY A 151 -4.34 -1.28 -15.49
C GLY A 151 -5.65 -1.83 -16.05
N GLN A 152 -5.66 -2.44 -17.23
CA GLN A 152 -6.87 -2.92 -17.90
C GLN A 152 -7.06 -4.44 -17.80
N ASP A 153 -6.00 -5.20 -17.50
CA ASP A 153 -6.11 -6.65 -17.34
C ASP A 153 -6.93 -7.02 -16.09
N ALA A 154 -8.12 -7.58 -16.31
CA ALA A 154 -9.06 -7.92 -15.25
C ALA A 154 -8.52 -8.99 -14.28
N ALA A 155 -7.74 -9.96 -14.76
CA ALA A 155 -7.20 -11.03 -13.93
C ALA A 155 -6.09 -10.49 -13.01
N LEU A 156 -5.16 -9.69 -13.56
CA LEU A 156 -4.12 -9.04 -12.77
C LEU A 156 -4.71 -8.07 -11.76
N ASN A 157 -5.77 -7.36 -12.14
CA ASN A 157 -6.50 -6.48 -11.24
C ASN A 157 -7.14 -7.24 -10.09
N ALA A 158 -7.82 -8.36 -10.36
CA ALA A 158 -8.42 -9.20 -9.32
C ALA A 158 -7.36 -9.78 -8.36
N CYS A 159 -6.22 -10.24 -8.88
CA CYS A 159 -5.10 -10.70 -8.06
C CYS A 159 -4.56 -9.59 -7.14
N ALA A 160 -4.44 -8.36 -7.65
CA ALA A 160 -3.99 -7.23 -6.85
C ALA A 160 -5.00 -6.84 -5.76
N GLU A 161 -6.31 -6.92 -6.03
CA GLU A 161 -7.34 -6.71 -5.01
C GLU A 161 -7.30 -7.78 -3.90
N GLU A 162 -7.12 -9.05 -4.26
CA GLU A 162 -7.01 -10.12 -3.26
C GLU A 162 -5.76 -9.97 -2.40
N ALA A 163 -4.62 -9.65 -3.02
CA ALA A 163 -3.38 -9.39 -2.29
C ALA A 163 -3.51 -8.20 -1.33
N GLU A 164 -4.21 -7.12 -1.73
CA GLU A 164 -4.47 -5.97 -0.85
C GLU A 164 -5.40 -6.35 0.32
N ARG A 165 -6.47 -7.11 0.07
CA ARG A 165 -7.34 -7.63 1.15
C ARG A 165 -6.56 -8.45 2.17
N HIS A 166 -5.70 -9.35 1.70
CA HIS A 166 -4.85 -10.16 2.57
C HIS A 166 -3.85 -9.30 3.37
N ALA A 167 -3.25 -8.28 2.74
CA ALA A 167 -2.35 -7.35 3.41
C ALA A 167 -3.05 -6.51 4.49
N VAL A 168 -4.30 -6.10 4.28
CA VAL A 168 -5.11 -5.42 5.30
C VAL A 168 -5.43 -6.36 6.47
N ALA A 169 -5.85 -7.60 6.18
CA ALA A 169 -6.18 -8.58 7.22
C ALA A 169 -4.99 -8.89 8.12
N THR A 170 -3.82 -9.11 7.54
CA THR A 170 -2.57 -9.38 8.28
C THR A 170 -2.07 -8.17 9.06
N ALA A 171 -2.19 -6.95 8.51
CA ALA A 171 -1.88 -5.71 9.22
C ALA A 171 -2.79 -5.48 10.43
N ARG A 172 -4.08 -5.83 10.34
CA ARG A 172 -4.99 -5.83 11.51
C ARG A 172 -4.59 -6.85 12.55
N ALA A 173 -4.26 -8.07 12.13
CA ALA A 173 -3.78 -9.12 13.04
C ALA A 173 -2.46 -8.74 13.74
N ALA A 174 -1.64 -7.91 13.11
CA ALA A 174 -0.42 -7.32 13.68
C ALA A 174 -0.69 -6.09 14.58
N GLY A 175 -1.96 -5.67 14.74
CA GLY A 175 -2.34 -4.55 15.60
C GLY A 175 -2.05 -3.16 15.02
N TRP A 176 -1.66 -3.04 13.75
CA TRP A 176 -1.27 -1.74 13.17
C TRP A 176 -2.41 -0.72 13.11
N PHE A 177 -3.66 -1.20 13.04
CA PHE A 177 -4.85 -0.36 12.95
C PHE A 177 -5.48 -0.01 14.31
N GLU A 178 -5.05 -0.62 15.42
CA GLU A 178 -5.71 -0.51 16.73
C GLU A 178 -4.82 0.12 17.82
N ALA A 179 -4.00 1.12 17.46
CA ALA A 179 -3.21 1.87 18.44
C ALA A 179 -3.96 3.12 18.97
N ILE A 180 -5.20 2.96 19.45
CA ILE A 180 -5.83 3.88 20.42
C ILE A 180 -6.68 3.04 21.38
N THR A 181 -6.02 2.44 22.38
CA THR A 181 -6.67 2.14 23.65
C THR A 181 -5.78 2.72 24.73
N THR A 182 -6.04 3.99 25.08
CA THR A 182 -5.38 4.67 26.19
C THR A 182 -6.35 4.68 27.37
N ASN A 183 -5.93 4.01 28.46
CA ASN A 183 -6.43 4.01 29.85
C ASN A 183 -7.92 3.77 30.12
#